data_AF-A0A9X8VKG3-F1
#
_entry.id   AF-A0A9X8VKG3-F1
#
_cell.length_a   1.000
_cell.length_b   1.000
_cell.length_c   1.000
_cell.angle_alpha   90.00
_cell.angle_beta   90.00
_cell.angle_gamma   90.00
#
_symmetry.space_group_name_H-M   'P 1'
#
loop_
_entity.id
_entity.type
_entity.pdbx_description
1 polymer ?
#
loop_
_entity_poly.entity_id
_entity_poly.type
_entity_poly.pdbx_seq_one_letter_code
_entity_poly.pdbx_strand_id
1 'polypeptide(L)'
;AMESLQDEIDMVGEEAASMDAYAATDAAECFAVLSEYFFSAPELLAERFPALYQHFCRFYRQDPLARLLRGQAENDAQWAD
;
A
#
# COMPACT_ATOMS: atom_id res chain seq x y z
N ALA A 1 3.59 19.63 -6.51
CA ALA A 1 3.22 18.23 -6.17
C ALA A 1 4.22 17.25 -6.79
N MET A 2 4.38 17.23 -8.11
CA MET A 2 5.41 16.41 -8.78
C MET A 2 6.85 16.86 -8.47
N GLU A 3 7.09 18.17 -8.43
CA GLU A 3 8.42 18.74 -8.15
C GLU A 3 8.92 18.39 -6.74
N SER A 4 8.02 18.33 -5.77
CA SER A 4 8.36 18.04 -4.37
C SER A 4 8.75 16.58 -4.11
N LEU A 5 8.46 15.67 -5.04
CA LEU A 5 8.84 14.26 -4.97
C LEU A 5 10.22 14.02 -5.60
N GLN A 6 10.58 14.82 -6.60
CA GLN A 6 11.89 14.75 -7.24
C GLN A 6 13.00 15.22 -6.29
N ASP A 7 12.75 16.28 -5.52
CA ASP A 7 13.72 16.79 -4.54
C ASP A 7 14.00 15.79 -3.40
N GLU A 8 13.06 14.90 -3.07
CA GLU A 8 13.23 13.90 -2.03
C GLU A 8 14.08 12.70 -2.52
N ILE A 9 13.91 12.31 -3.78
CA ILE A 9 14.65 11.20 -4.42
C ILE A 9 16.15 11.56 -4.54
N ASP A 10 16.45 12.80 -4.94
CA ASP A 10 17.83 13.29 -5.05
C ASP A 10 18.55 13.40 -3.69
N MET A 11 17.80 13.57 -2.59
CA MET A 11 18.38 13.83 -1.27
C MET A 11 18.65 12.55 -0.46
N VAL A 12 17.87 11.49 -0.65
CA VAL A 12 17.94 10.28 0.21
C VAL A 12 18.59 9.09 -0.51
N GLY A 13 18.73 9.15 -1.83
CA GLY A 13 19.25 8.05 -2.64
C GLY A 13 18.20 6.96 -2.90
N GLU A 14 18.31 6.29 -4.06
CA GLU A 14 17.31 5.35 -4.59
C GLU A 14 16.90 4.24 -3.61
N GLU A 15 17.78 3.86 -2.67
CA GLU A 15 17.55 2.77 -1.72
C GLU A 15 16.69 3.15 -0.50
N ALA A 16 16.35 4.43 -0.31
CA ALA A 16 15.62 4.93 0.85
C ALA A 16 14.33 5.70 0.52
N ALA A 17 13.94 5.76 -0.75
CA ALA A 17 12.67 6.33 -1.17
C ALA A 17 11.52 5.46 -0.67
N SER A 18 10.65 6.03 0.17
CA SER A 18 9.53 5.29 0.77
C SER A 18 8.53 4.77 -0.28
N MET A 19 8.55 5.32 -1.50
CA MET A 19 8.03 4.70 -2.69
C MET A 19 9.08 4.74 -3.77
N ASP A 20 9.52 3.55 -4.11
CA ASP A 20 10.52 3.24 -5.11
C ASP A 20 10.34 4.07 -6.40
N ALA A 21 11.44 4.69 -6.82
CA ALA A 21 11.58 5.49 -8.03
C ALA A 21 11.22 4.72 -9.32
N TYR A 22 10.94 3.42 -9.24
CA TYR A 22 10.50 2.57 -10.33
C TYR A 22 9.01 2.71 -10.73
N ALA A 23 8.14 3.18 -9.83
CA ALA A 23 6.70 3.31 -10.11
C ALA A 23 6.37 4.44 -11.11
N ALA A 24 7.33 5.32 -11.41
CA ALA A 24 7.18 6.43 -12.34
C ALA A 24 7.59 6.09 -13.80
N THR A 25 8.09 4.89 -14.07
CA THR A 25 8.69 4.54 -15.37
C THR A 25 7.77 3.72 -16.28
N ASP A 26 6.90 2.86 -15.72
CA ASP A 26 5.84 2.13 -16.43
C ASP A 26 4.60 1.94 -15.54
N ALA A 27 3.43 2.31 -16.06
CA ALA A 27 2.15 2.17 -15.36
C ALA A 27 1.80 0.70 -15.05
N ALA A 28 2.27 -0.25 -15.87
CA ALA A 28 2.02 -1.68 -15.65
C ALA A 28 2.77 -2.22 -14.43
N GLU A 29 4.05 -1.87 -14.28
CA GLU A 29 4.88 -2.27 -13.14
C GLU A 29 4.40 -1.62 -11.85
N CYS A 30 4.02 -0.33 -11.91
CA CYS A 30 3.40 0.36 -10.77
C CYS A 30 2.14 -0.38 -10.30
N PHE A 31 1.26 -0.78 -11.22
CA PHE A 31 0.07 -1.54 -10.88
C PHE A 31 0.42 -2.91 -10.27
N ALA A 32 1.42 -3.61 -10.80
CA ALA A 32 1.86 -4.90 -10.27
C ALA A 32 2.39 -4.80 -8.83
N VAL A 33 3.30 -3.84 -8.57
CA VAL A 33 3.85 -3.60 -7.22
C VAL A 33 2.73 -3.22 -6.25
N LEU A 34 1.85 -2.28 -6.62
CA LEU A 34 0.73 -1.89 -5.75
C LEU A 34 -0.24 -3.05 -5.50
N SER A 35 -0.39 -3.97 -6.45
CA SER A 35 -1.19 -5.19 -6.27
C SER A 35 -0.54 -6.13 -5.27
N GLU A 36 0.78 -6.26 -5.26
CA GLU A 36 1.50 -7.01 -4.24
C GLU A 36 1.22 -6.44 -2.85
N TYR A 37 1.43 -5.13 -2.66
CA TYR A 37 1.14 -4.46 -1.39
C TYR A 37 -0.32 -4.61 -0.96
N PHE A 38 -1.26 -4.55 -1.90
CA PHE A 38 -2.68 -4.72 -1.61
C PHE A 38 -3.00 -6.08 -0.96
N PHE A 39 -2.28 -7.15 -1.31
CA PHE A 39 -2.52 -8.48 -0.75
C PHE A 39 -1.60 -8.85 0.41
N SER A 40 -0.35 -8.37 0.42
CA SER A 40 0.66 -8.74 1.42
C SER A 40 0.70 -7.81 2.64
N ALA A 41 0.51 -6.50 2.43
CA ALA A 41 0.57 -5.47 3.47
C ALA A 41 -0.47 -4.36 3.21
N PRO A 42 -1.78 -4.69 3.22
CA PRO A 42 -2.85 -3.76 2.84
C PRO A 42 -2.93 -2.50 3.71
N GLU A 43 -2.49 -2.56 4.96
CA GLU A 43 -2.43 -1.44 5.90
C GLU A 43 -1.50 -0.31 5.41
N LEU A 44 -0.34 -0.65 4.85
CA LEU A 44 0.62 0.34 4.34
C LEU A 44 0.07 1.06 3.11
N LEU A 45 -0.61 0.32 2.23
CA LEU A 45 -1.24 0.90 1.04
C LEU A 45 -2.43 1.77 1.40
N ALA A 46 -3.26 1.35 2.36
CA ALA A 46 -4.41 2.10 2.83
C ALA A 46 -4.02 3.39 3.58
N GLU A 47 -2.96 3.36 4.37
CA GLU A 47 -2.44 4.52 5.11
C GLU A 47 -1.85 5.57 4.15
N ARG A 48 -1.01 5.14 3.20
CA ARG A 48 -0.31 6.05 2.29
C ARG A 48 -1.18 6.52 1.12
N PHE A 49 -2.03 5.65 0.56
CA PHE A 49 -2.86 5.94 -0.61
C PHE A 49 -4.32 5.51 -0.40
N PRO A 50 -5.06 6.14 0.52
CA PRO A 50 -6.43 5.72 0.86
C PRO A 50 -7.39 5.74 -0.34
N ALA A 51 -7.26 6.73 -1.22
CA ALA A 51 -8.09 6.80 -2.44
C ALA A 51 -7.77 5.65 -3.41
N LEU A 52 -6.48 5.36 -3.62
CA LEU A 52 -6.03 4.29 -4.51
C LEU A 52 -6.41 2.92 -3.98
N TYR A 53 -6.25 2.71 -2.67
CA TYR A 53 -6.72 1.51 -1.98
C TYR A 53 -8.19 1.24 -2.27
N GLN A 54 -9.06 2.25 -2.17
CA GLN A 54 -10.48 2.10 -2.52
C GLN A 54 -10.71 1.73 -4.00
N HIS A 55 -9.88 2.21 -4.92
CA HIS A 55 -9.94 1.78 -6.33
C HIS A 55 -9.55 0.31 -6.47
N PHE A 56 -8.52 -0.15 -5.77
CA PHE A 56 -8.11 -1.56 -5.76
C PHE A 56 -9.20 -2.45 -5.15
N CYS A 57 -9.86 -2.02 -4.07
CA CYS A 57 -10.99 -2.74 -3.50
C CYS A 57 -12.14 -2.91 -4.51
N ARG A 58 -12.45 -1.84 -5.26
CA ARG A 58 -13.47 -1.90 -6.32
C ARG A 58 -13.05 -2.80 -7.48
N PHE A 59 -11.79 -2.73 -7.89
CA PHE A 59 -11.23 -3.49 -9.01
C PHE A 59 -11.18 -4.99 -8.69
N TYR A 60 -10.53 -5.38 -7.59
CA TYR A 60 -10.39 -6.78 -7.16
C TYR A 60 -11.63 -7.35 -6.47
N ARG A 61 -12.60 -6.48 -6.12
CA ARG A 61 -13.81 -6.83 -5.35
C ARG A 61 -13.51 -7.51 -4.02
N GLN A 62 -12.41 -7.12 -3.40
CA GLN A 62 -11.91 -7.66 -2.14
C GLN A 62 -11.51 -6.50 -1.22
N ASP A 63 -11.51 -6.76 0.10
CA ASP A 63 -11.01 -5.82 1.10
C ASP A 63 -10.07 -6.57 2.07
N PRO A 64 -8.77 -6.69 1.71
CA PRO A 64 -7.80 -7.42 2.53
C PRO A 64 -7.56 -6.77 3.90
N LEU A 65 -7.69 -5.45 4.02
CA LEU A 65 -7.50 -4.76 5.30
C LEU A 65 -8.66 -5.08 6.26
N ALA A 66 -9.90 -5.03 5.78
CA ALA A 66 -11.06 -5.41 6.59
C ALA A 66 -10.97 -6.89 7.02
N ARG A 67 -10.44 -7.76 6.16
CA ARG A 67 -10.19 -9.17 6.50
C ARG A 67 -9.14 -9.29 7.61
N LEU A 68 -8.03 -8.55 7.51
CA LEU A 68 -6.96 -8.56 8.52
C LEU A 68 -7.47 -8.07 9.88
N LEU A 69 -8.16 -6.94 9.92
CA LEU A 69 -8.73 -6.36 11.14
C LEU A 69 -9.74 -7.31 11.82
N ARG A 70 -10.55 -8.01 11.04
CA ARG A 70 -11.47 -9.02 11.58
C ARG A 70 -10.71 -10.17 12.24
N GLY A 71 -9.68 -10.70 11.58
CA GLY A 71 -8.87 -11.79 12.14
C GLY A 71 -8.12 -11.38 13.41
N GLN A 72 -7.65 -10.14 13.49
CA GLN A 72 -7.05 -9.59 14.71
C GLN A 72 -8.06 -9.50 15.86
N ALA A 73 -9.24 -8.95 15.61
CA ALA A 73 -10.30 -8.85 16.62
C ALA A 73 -10.77 -10.22 17.12
N GLU A 74 -10.88 -11.21 16.23
CA GLU A 74 -11.22 -12.59 16.58
C GLU A 74 -10.13 -13.24 17.45
N ASN A 75 -8.86 -13.04 17.11
CA ASN A 75 -7.74 -13.52 17.92
C ASN A 75 -7.72 -12.85 19.30
N ASP A 76 -7.83 -11.53 19.38
CA ASP A 76 -7.79 -10.80 20.65
C ASP A 76 -8.92 -11.25 21.59
N ALA A 77 -10.11 -11.51 21.06
CA ALA A 77 -11.24 -12.04 21.82
C ALA A 77 -11.00 -13.48 22.34
N GLN A 78 -10.18 -14.28 21.65
CA GLN A 78 -9.89 -15.67 22.03
C GLN A 78 -8.97 -15.78 23.25
N TRP A 79 -8.19 -14.75 23.57
CA TRP A 79 -7.22 -14.74 24.68
C TRP A 79 -7.57 -13.76 25.81
N ALA A 80 -8.81 -13.25 25.82
CA ALA A 80 -9.28 -12.26 26.79
C ALA A 80 -9.95 -12.85 28.06
N ASP A 81 -10.02 -14.18 28.17
CA ASP A 81 -10.46 -14.95 29.37
C ASP A 81 -9.24 -15.61 30.07
#